data_AF-A0A731Z0T6-F1
#
_entry.id   AF-A0A731Z0T6-F1
#
_cell.length_a   1.000
_cell.length_b   1.000
_cell.length_c   1.000
_cell.angle_alpha   90.00
_cell.angle_beta   90.00
_cell.angle_gamma   90.00
#
_symmetry.space_group_name_H-M   'P 1'
#
loop_
_entity.id
_entity.type
_entity.pdbx_description
1 polymer ?
#
loop_
_entity_poly.entity_id
_entity_poly.type
_entity_poly.pdbx_seq_one_letter_code
_entity_poly.pdbx_strand_id
1 'polypeptide(L)'
;GYLMLWVKNRLEGLPRQYEGLKSIFIMPLIGVLVIGVLMSLLGQPVAAINNSMMNWLASLQEANPILLGIVVGAMCSFDFGGPVNKAAYVTGTLLLGQGNFYFMAGVSAACITPPLVIALATTFFPKGFSEEERAAGMVNYILGCTHITEGAIPFAAKDPLRVIPMMMIASSISAVLSYSLRIQVPAPHGGFLILPLVSQPLAWVLCILAGSACGAVMLGLWRLWAVRKNSVNTTPVAKAGGQNAAL
;
A
#
# COMPACT_ATOMS: atom_id res chain seq x y z
N GLY A 1 -13.34 2.10 -18.51
CA GLY A 1 -12.53 2.52 -19.67
C GLY A 1 -13.06 1.92 -20.96
N TYR A 2 -12.77 0.65 -21.24
CA TYR A 2 -13.08 -0.02 -22.51
C TYR A 2 -14.57 0.01 -22.91
N LEU A 3 -15.49 -0.24 -21.97
CA LEU A 3 -16.93 -0.15 -22.23
C LEU A 3 -17.33 1.24 -22.73
N MET A 4 -16.85 2.29 -22.05
CA MET A 4 -17.18 3.66 -22.44
C MET A 4 -16.57 4.05 -23.78
N LEU A 5 -15.40 3.52 -24.11
CA LEU A 5 -14.79 3.69 -25.42
C LEU A 5 -15.65 3.04 -26.51
N TRP A 6 -16.14 1.83 -26.26
CA TRP A 6 -17.03 1.11 -27.18
C TRP A 6 -18.35 1.84 -27.38
N VAL A 7 -18.98 2.33 -26.30
CA VAL A 7 -20.22 3.14 -26.36
C VAL A 7 -19.97 4.43 -27.14
N LYS A 8 -18.85 5.12 -26.88
CA LYS A 8 -18.48 6.35 -27.58
C LYS A 8 -18.39 6.12 -29.10
N ASN A 9 -17.67 5.08 -29.51
CA ASN A 9 -17.45 4.73 -30.93
C ASN A 9 -18.78 4.37 -31.63
N ARG A 10 -19.69 3.68 -30.94
CA ARG A 10 -21.02 3.35 -31.49
C ARG A 10 -21.92 4.57 -31.66
N LEU A 11 -21.65 5.65 -30.93
CA LEU A 11 -22.41 6.89 -30.96
C LEU A 11 -21.71 7.99 -31.79
N GLU A 12 -20.67 7.68 -32.57
CA GLU A 12 -19.94 8.67 -33.40
C GLU A 12 -20.76 9.23 -34.58
N GLY A 13 -21.78 8.50 -35.05
CA GLY A 13 -22.66 8.96 -36.14
C GLY A 13 -23.72 10.00 -35.74
N LEU A 14 -23.73 10.47 -34.49
CA LEU A 14 -24.72 11.44 -34.01
C LEU A 14 -24.39 12.88 -34.47
N PRO A 15 -25.37 13.67 -34.92
CA PRO A 15 -25.17 15.08 -35.26
C PRO A 15 -24.60 15.88 -34.08
N ARG A 16 -23.78 16.88 -34.40
CA ARG A 16 -23.05 17.73 -33.42
C ARG A 16 -23.95 18.40 -32.36
N GLN A 17 -25.23 18.57 -32.66
CA GLN A 17 -26.25 19.11 -31.75
C GLN A 17 -26.53 18.19 -30.54
N TYR A 18 -26.25 16.90 -30.65
CA TYR A 18 -26.51 15.89 -29.60
C TYR A 18 -25.26 15.49 -28.82
N GLU A 19 -24.09 16.10 -29.09
CA GLU A 19 -22.84 15.81 -28.37
C GLU A 19 -22.97 16.01 -26.85
N GLY A 20 -23.70 17.06 -26.43
CA GLY A 20 -24.00 17.32 -25.02
C GLY A 20 -24.87 16.23 -24.38
N LEU A 21 -25.95 15.83 -25.07
CA LEU A 21 -26.85 14.75 -24.62
C LEU A 21 -26.12 13.40 -24.55
N LYS A 22 -25.27 13.12 -25.54
CA LYS A 22 -24.42 11.93 -25.61
C LYS A 22 -23.52 11.81 -24.38
N SER A 23 -22.84 12.90 -24.01
CA SER A 23 -21.81 12.88 -22.97
C SER A 23 -22.36 12.99 -21.55
N ILE A 24 -23.42 13.77 -21.35
CA ILE A 24 -23.95 14.05 -20.02
C ILE A 24 -25.01 13.00 -19.61
N PHE A 25 -25.74 12.42 -20.57
CA PHE A 25 -26.87 11.54 -20.26
C PHE A 25 -26.68 10.10 -20.78
N ILE A 26 -26.49 9.94 -22.09
CA ILE A 26 -26.51 8.60 -22.72
C ILE A 26 -25.33 7.75 -22.25
N MET A 27 -24.11 8.31 -22.27
CA MET A 27 -22.91 7.61 -21.85
C MET A 27 -22.96 7.19 -20.36
N PRO A 28 -23.26 8.08 -19.40
CA PRO A 28 -23.44 7.68 -18.01
C PRO A 28 -24.55 6.66 -17.79
N LEU A 29 -25.72 6.81 -18.45
CA LEU A 29 -26.85 5.90 -18.28
C LEU A 29 -26.51 4.48 -18.74
N ILE A 30 -25.97 4.33 -19.95
CA ILE A 30 -25.56 3.02 -20.49
C ILE A 30 -24.42 2.44 -19.64
N GLY A 31 -23.45 3.28 -19.26
CA GLY A 31 -22.32 2.86 -18.43
C GLY A 31 -22.77 2.29 -17.09
N VAL A 32 -23.60 3.02 -16.35
CA VAL A 32 -24.12 2.58 -15.04
C VAL A 32 -25.03 1.37 -15.19
N LEU A 33 -25.90 1.32 -16.19
CA LEU A 33 -26.83 0.19 -16.40
C LEU A 33 -26.08 -1.11 -16.72
N VAL A 34 -25.15 -1.07 -17.67
CA VAL A 34 -24.38 -2.26 -18.06
C VAL A 34 -23.47 -2.72 -16.93
N ILE A 35 -22.77 -1.80 -16.26
CA ILE A 35 -21.91 -2.15 -15.11
C ILE A 35 -22.75 -2.67 -13.94
N GLY A 36 -23.91 -2.07 -13.68
CA GLY A 36 -24.83 -2.51 -12.63
C GLY A 36 -25.35 -3.93 -12.85
N VAL A 37 -25.75 -4.28 -14.09
CA VAL A 37 -26.16 -5.64 -14.44
C VAL A 37 -25.00 -6.63 -14.35
N LEU A 38 -23.81 -6.25 -14.82
CA LEU A 38 -22.63 -7.11 -14.67
C LEU A 38 -22.27 -7.34 -13.19
N MET A 39 -22.37 -6.30 -12.36
CA MET A 39 -22.12 -6.40 -10.92
C MET A 39 -23.16 -7.30 -10.23
N SER A 40 -24.43 -7.31 -10.66
CA SER A 40 -25.43 -8.21 -10.07
C SER A 40 -25.16 -9.69 -10.39
N LEU A 41 -24.66 -9.99 -11.59
CA LEU A 41 -24.24 -11.34 -11.99
C LEU A 41 -22.95 -11.78 -11.27
N LEU A 42 -22.02 -10.85 -11.04
CA LEU A 42 -20.75 -11.12 -10.37
C LEU A 42 -20.84 -11.03 -8.83
N GLY A 43 -21.95 -10.55 -8.28
CA GLY A 43 -22.10 -10.35 -6.84
C GLY A 43 -21.94 -11.64 -6.03
N GLN A 44 -22.61 -12.72 -6.46
CA GLN A 44 -22.54 -14.03 -5.79
C GLN A 44 -21.14 -14.65 -5.80
N PRO A 45 -20.41 -14.78 -6.93
CA PRO A 45 -19.07 -15.33 -6.91
C PRO A 45 -18.09 -14.47 -6.11
N VAL A 46 -18.20 -13.13 -6.17
CA VAL A 46 -17.35 -12.24 -5.38
C VAL A 46 -17.64 -12.37 -3.88
N ALA A 47 -18.92 -12.47 -3.49
CA ALA A 47 -19.30 -12.72 -2.10
C ALA A 47 -18.79 -14.07 -1.59
N ALA A 48 -18.86 -15.12 -2.41
CA ALA A 48 -18.33 -16.44 -2.05
C ALA A 48 -16.82 -16.39 -1.80
N ILE A 49 -16.06 -15.69 -2.65
CA ILE A 49 -14.61 -15.49 -2.46
C ILE A 49 -14.34 -14.74 -1.16
N ASN A 50 -15.00 -13.60 -0.93
CA ASN A 50 -14.79 -12.82 0.29
C ASN A 50 -15.15 -13.61 1.56
N ASN A 51 -16.25 -14.36 1.57
CA ASN A 51 -16.63 -15.20 2.70
C ASN A 51 -15.64 -16.35 2.92
N SER A 52 -15.14 -16.98 1.86
CA SER A 52 -14.14 -18.05 1.98
C SER A 52 -12.83 -17.52 2.59
N MET A 53 -12.37 -16.36 2.16
CA MET A 53 -11.19 -15.70 2.68
C MET A 53 -11.39 -15.21 4.11
N MET A 54 -12.59 -14.70 4.43
CA MET A 54 -12.97 -14.32 5.79
C MET A 54 -12.90 -15.51 6.74
N ASN A 55 -13.51 -16.63 6.38
CA ASN A 55 -13.52 -17.84 7.19
C ASN A 55 -12.10 -18.40 7.38
N TRP A 56 -11.29 -18.38 6.32
CA TRP A 56 -9.89 -18.81 6.39
C TRP A 56 -9.08 -17.92 7.34
N LEU A 57 -9.15 -16.59 7.20
CA LEU A 57 -8.42 -15.66 8.05
C LEU A 57 -8.93 -15.68 9.50
N ALA A 58 -10.23 -15.85 9.72
CA ALA A 58 -10.81 -16.04 11.06
C ALA A 58 -10.27 -17.32 11.73
N SER A 59 -10.15 -18.43 10.98
CA SER A 59 -9.57 -19.67 11.52
C SER A 59 -8.09 -19.50 11.93
N LEU A 60 -7.33 -18.65 11.22
CA LEU A 60 -5.95 -18.32 11.61
C LEU A 60 -5.89 -17.45 12.87
N GLN A 61 -6.88 -16.58 13.09
CA GLN A 61 -6.96 -15.76 14.30
C GLN A 61 -7.06 -16.62 15.57
N GLU A 62 -7.88 -17.68 15.52
CA GLU A 62 -8.04 -18.61 16.64
C GLU A 62 -6.83 -19.53 16.82
N ALA A 63 -6.21 -19.95 15.71
CA ALA A 63 -5.07 -20.87 15.76
C ALA A 63 -3.77 -20.18 16.20
N ASN A 64 -3.40 -19.07 15.55
CA ASN A 64 -2.15 -18.36 15.84
C ASN A 64 -2.21 -16.88 15.37
N PRO A 65 -2.40 -15.92 16.30
CA PRO A 65 -2.48 -14.49 15.96
C PRO A 65 -1.16 -13.93 15.38
N ILE A 66 -0.02 -14.56 15.65
CA ILE A 66 1.26 -14.18 15.04
C ILE A 66 1.27 -14.57 13.57
N LEU A 67 0.84 -15.79 13.24
CA LEU A 67 0.73 -16.23 11.84
C LEU A 67 -0.27 -15.37 11.08
N LEU A 68 -1.41 -15.04 11.70
CA LEU A 68 -2.38 -14.11 11.12
C LEU A 68 -1.74 -12.76 10.81
N GLY A 69 -0.99 -12.18 11.76
CA GLY A 69 -0.32 -10.90 11.56
C GLY A 69 0.66 -10.91 10.39
N ILE A 70 1.41 -12.01 10.21
CA ILE A 70 2.32 -12.17 9.07
C ILE A 70 1.56 -12.20 7.75
N VAL A 71 0.50 -13.01 7.66
CA VAL A 71 -0.30 -13.13 6.43
C VAL A 71 -1.00 -11.81 6.09
N VAL A 72 -1.67 -11.20 7.06
CA VAL A 72 -2.39 -9.93 6.87
C VAL A 72 -1.42 -8.81 6.52
N GLY A 73 -0.29 -8.70 7.23
CA GLY A 73 0.73 -7.70 6.97
C GLY A 73 1.31 -7.81 5.55
N ALA A 74 1.59 -9.05 5.12
CA ALA A 74 2.01 -9.35 3.77
C ALA A 74 0.97 -8.94 2.72
N MET A 75 -0.29 -9.33 2.91
CA MET A 75 -1.38 -9.01 1.97
C MET A 75 -1.60 -7.50 1.82
N CYS A 76 -1.62 -6.76 2.94
CA CYS A 76 -1.83 -5.31 2.93
C CYS A 76 -0.71 -4.54 2.21
N SER A 77 0.52 -5.03 2.24
CA SER A 77 1.67 -4.31 1.65
C SER A 77 2.14 -4.86 0.31
N PHE A 78 1.46 -5.88 -0.22
CA PHE A 78 1.85 -6.52 -1.47
C PHE A 78 1.71 -5.58 -2.68
N ASP A 79 0.61 -4.83 -2.73
CA ASP A 79 0.25 -4.01 -3.89
C ASP A 79 -0.20 -2.58 -3.54
N PHE A 80 0.06 -2.13 -2.31
CA PHE A 80 -0.13 -0.73 -1.86
C PHE A 80 -1.50 -0.13 -2.22
N GLY A 81 -2.57 -0.88 -1.93
CA GLY A 81 -3.96 -0.48 -2.21
C GLY A 81 -4.57 -1.15 -3.45
N GLY A 82 -3.86 -2.12 -4.03
CA GLY A 82 -4.36 -2.96 -5.12
C GLY A 82 -5.36 -4.05 -4.66
N PRO A 83 -5.65 -5.03 -5.54
CA PRO A 83 -6.63 -6.08 -5.27
C PRO A 83 -6.35 -6.91 -4.02
N VAL A 84 -5.10 -7.25 -3.71
CA VAL A 84 -4.71 -8.09 -2.56
C VAL A 84 -4.88 -7.34 -1.25
N ASN A 85 -4.44 -6.08 -1.18
CA ASN A 85 -4.69 -5.23 -0.02
C ASN A 85 -6.21 -5.06 0.19
N LYS A 86 -6.95 -4.70 -0.86
CA LYS A 86 -8.41 -4.50 -0.78
C LYS A 86 -9.14 -5.77 -0.35
N ALA A 87 -8.68 -6.94 -0.78
CA ALA A 87 -9.20 -8.23 -0.33
C ALA A 87 -9.05 -8.36 1.20
N ALA A 88 -7.83 -8.18 1.74
CA ALA A 88 -7.60 -8.21 3.19
C ALA A 88 -8.45 -7.17 3.95
N TYR A 89 -8.57 -5.96 3.39
CA TYR A 89 -9.33 -4.87 3.99
C TYR A 89 -10.84 -5.11 3.99
N VAL A 90 -11.40 -5.66 2.91
CA VAL A 90 -12.83 -6.04 2.84
C VAL A 90 -13.12 -7.15 3.86
N THR A 91 -12.24 -8.15 3.98
CA THR A 91 -12.37 -9.15 5.06
C THR A 91 -12.39 -8.50 6.43
N GLY A 92 -11.46 -7.57 6.70
CA GLY A 92 -11.44 -6.85 7.97
C GLY A 92 -12.71 -6.04 8.22
N THR A 93 -13.27 -5.42 7.20
CA THR A 93 -14.51 -4.64 7.28
C THR A 93 -15.73 -5.54 7.52
N LEU A 94 -15.78 -6.73 6.91
CA LEU A 94 -16.85 -7.69 7.13
C LEU A 94 -16.79 -8.25 8.56
N LEU A 95 -15.61 -8.64 9.03
CA LEU A 95 -15.39 -9.09 10.41
C LEU A 95 -15.70 -7.98 11.42
N LEU A 96 -15.38 -6.72 11.09
CA LEU A 96 -15.73 -5.55 11.89
C LEU A 96 -17.25 -5.43 12.05
N GLY A 97 -18.01 -5.61 10.98
CA GLY A 97 -19.48 -5.63 11.01
C GLY A 97 -20.07 -6.76 11.86
N GLN A 98 -19.32 -7.83 12.11
CA GLN A 98 -19.67 -8.93 13.02
C GLN A 98 -19.17 -8.71 14.46
N GLY A 99 -18.60 -7.54 14.77
CA GLY A 99 -18.09 -7.19 16.10
C GLY A 99 -16.63 -7.56 16.36
N ASN A 100 -15.87 -8.05 15.36
CA ASN A 100 -14.45 -8.36 15.51
C ASN A 100 -13.59 -7.11 15.23
N PHE A 101 -13.48 -6.25 16.25
CA PHE A 101 -12.64 -5.04 16.23
C PHE A 101 -11.14 -5.33 16.25
N TYR A 102 -10.75 -6.54 16.62
CA TYR A 102 -9.36 -6.96 16.74
C TYR A 102 -8.74 -7.15 15.35
N PHE A 103 -9.43 -7.84 14.44
CA PHE A 103 -8.91 -8.11 13.09
C PHE A 103 -8.56 -6.81 12.36
N MET A 104 -9.47 -5.82 12.45
CA MET A 104 -9.32 -4.52 11.80
C MET A 104 -8.11 -3.73 12.31
N ALA A 105 -7.75 -3.87 13.59
CA ALA A 105 -6.58 -3.19 14.15
C ALA A 105 -5.27 -3.58 13.45
N GLY A 106 -5.09 -4.86 13.15
CA GLY A 106 -3.89 -5.34 12.44
C GLY A 106 -3.88 -4.97 10.97
N VAL A 107 -5.03 -5.07 10.28
CA VAL A 107 -5.17 -4.62 8.87
C VAL A 107 -4.82 -3.14 8.75
N SER A 108 -5.41 -2.30 9.60
CA SER A 108 -5.20 -0.86 9.57
C SER A 108 -3.74 -0.51 9.91
N ALA A 109 -3.14 -1.16 10.92
CA ALA A 109 -1.72 -0.99 11.23
C ALA A 109 -0.82 -1.35 10.03
N ALA A 110 -1.07 -2.50 9.39
CA ALA A 110 -0.31 -2.97 8.25
C ALA A 110 -0.40 -2.04 7.03
N CYS A 111 -1.54 -1.39 6.81
CA CYS A 111 -1.69 -0.45 5.71
C CYS A 111 -1.01 0.90 5.98
N ILE A 112 -0.98 1.37 7.23
CA ILE A 112 -0.33 2.63 7.60
C ILE A 112 1.21 2.52 7.50
N THR A 113 1.76 1.33 7.71
CA THR A 113 3.21 1.11 7.81
C THR A 113 4.02 1.45 6.54
N PRO A 114 3.68 1.01 5.31
CA PRO A 114 4.51 1.24 4.11
C PRO A 114 4.87 2.70 3.81
N PRO A 115 3.93 3.66 3.79
CA PRO A 115 4.28 5.07 3.60
C PRO A 115 5.14 5.59 4.75
N LEU A 116 4.88 5.19 6.01
CA LEU A 116 5.72 5.60 7.14
C LEU A 116 7.14 5.01 7.07
N VAL A 117 7.31 3.78 6.60
CA VAL A 117 8.64 3.18 6.33
C VAL A 117 9.42 4.09 5.40
N ILE A 118 8.81 4.56 4.31
CA ILE A 118 9.49 5.40 3.33
C ILE A 118 9.82 6.76 3.93
N ALA A 119 8.85 7.40 4.60
CA ALA A 119 9.03 8.70 5.23
C ALA A 119 10.18 8.69 6.25
N LEU A 120 10.24 7.64 7.08
CA LEU A 120 11.32 7.45 8.06
C LEU A 120 12.64 7.11 7.37
N ALA A 121 12.63 6.24 6.35
CA ALA A 121 13.85 5.86 5.63
C ALA A 121 14.51 7.08 4.96
N THR A 122 13.73 7.92 4.30
CA THR A 122 14.23 9.14 3.64
C THR A 122 14.74 10.18 4.63
N THR A 123 14.16 10.22 5.83
CA THR A 123 14.54 11.18 6.89
C THR A 123 15.81 10.74 7.62
N PHE A 124 15.93 9.47 7.99
CA PHE A 124 17.07 8.96 8.77
C PHE A 124 18.27 8.51 7.93
N PHE A 125 18.04 8.15 6.66
CA PHE A 125 19.10 7.71 5.75
C PHE A 125 19.20 8.61 4.50
N PRO A 126 19.29 9.94 4.64
CA PRO A 126 19.12 10.88 3.52
C PRO A 126 20.18 10.70 2.42
N LYS A 127 21.37 10.18 2.75
CA LYS A 127 22.45 9.90 1.79
C LYS A 127 22.13 8.76 0.81
N GLY A 128 21.10 7.94 1.10
CA GLY A 128 20.65 6.85 0.23
C GLY A 128 19.57 7.27 -0.79
N PHE A 129 19.12 8.52 -0.74
CA PHE A 129 17.97 9.00 -1.51
C PHE A 129 18.29 10.31 -2.24
N SER A 130 17.72 10.47 -3.42
CA SER A 130 17.76 11.73 -4.18
C SER A 130 16.96 12.85 -3.50
N GLU A 131 17.12 14.09 -3.96
CA GLU A 131 16.31 15.22 -3.47
C GLU A 131 14.81 15.01 -3.72
N GLU A 132 14.45 14.55 -4.91
CA GLU A 132 13.07 14.23 -5.28
C GLU A 132 12.47 13.14 -4.38
N GLU A 133 13.23 12.08 -4.10
CA GLU A 133 12.78 11.01 -3.19
C GLU A 133 12.62 11.51 -1.75
N ARG A 134 13.49 12.41 -1.28
CA ARG A 134 13.36 13.01 0.05
C ARG A 134 12.13 13.91 0.14
N ALA A 135 11.86 14.71 -0.89
CA ALA A 135 10.65 15.53 -0.97
C ALA A 135 9.37 14.66 -0.98
N ALA A 136 9.35 13.59 -1.78
CA ALA A 136 8.25 12.63 -1.79
C ALA A 136 8.10 11.89 -0.44
N GLY A 137 9.21 11.58 0.22
CA GLY A 137 9.23 10.97 1.55
C GLY A 137 8.56 11.83 2.63
N MET A 138 8.70 13.16 2.56
CA MET A 138 8.01 14.06 3.49
C MET A 138 6.49 14.00 3.33
N VAL A 139 5.98 13.88 2.10
CA VAL A 139 4.54 13.72 1.83
C VAL A 139 4.01 12.40 2.42
N ASN A 140 4.83 11.36 2.43
CA ASN A 140 4.46 10.05 2.95
C ASN A 140 4.19 10.02 4.47
N TYR A 141 4.64 11.00 5.25
CA TYR A 141 4.19 11.15 6.64
C TYR A 141 2.67 11.38 6.71
N ILE A 142 2.17 12.32 5.90
CA ILE A 142 0.74 12.66 5.89
C ILE A 142 -0.07 11.50 5.31
N LEU A 143 0.41 10.90 4.22
CA LEU A 143 -0.28 9.76 3.58
C LEU A 143 -0.37 8.57 4.53
N GLY A 144 0.71 8.21 5.23
CA GLY A 144 0.69 7.16 6.25
C GLY A 144 -0.27 7.48 7.39
N CYS A 145 -0.16 8.66 8.00
CA CYS A 145 -1.04 9.09 9.07
C CYS A 145 -2.53 9.14 8.67
N THR A 146 -2.85 9.21 7.38
CA THR A 146 -4.24 9.24 6.87
C THR A 146 -4.68 7.92 6.24
N HIS A 147 -3.89 6.85 6.39
CA HIS A 147 -4.19 5.50 5.86
C HIS A 147 -4.21 5.46 4.32
N ILE A 148 -3.35 6.25 3.67
CA ILE A 148 -3.13 6.24 2.23
C ILE A 148 -1.80 5.53 1.95
N THR A 149 -1.88 4.37 1.30
CA THR A 149 -0.75 3.44 1.14
C THR A 149 -0.01 3.64 -0.19
N GLU A 150 -0.66 4.33 -1.12
CA GLU A 150 -0.25 4.59 -2.49
C GLU A 150 1.03 5.42 -2.59
N GLY A 151 1.35 6.18 -1.53
CA GLY A 151 2.60 6.91 -1.39
C GLY A 151 3.86 6.03 -1.51
N ALA A 152 3.71 4.72 -1.34
CA ALA A 152 4.78 3.74 -1.52
C ALA A 152 5.00 3.28 -2.96
N ILE A 153 4.01 3.45 -3.85
CA ILE A 153 4.07 2.95 -5.23
C ILE A 153 5.28 3.52 -6.00
N PRO A 154 5.59 4.84 -5.95
CA PRO A 154 6.72 5.39 -6.70
C PRO A 154 8.07 4.79 -6.29
N PHE A 155 8.21 4.39 -5.02
CA PHE A 155 9.43 3.78 -4.49
C PHE A 155 9.51 2.29 -4.85
N ALA A 156 8.38 1.58 -4.76
CA ALA A 156 8.30 0.19 -5.19
C ALA A 156 8.49 0.02 -6.70
N ALA A 157 8.03 0.97 -7.52
CA ALA A 157 8.21 0.93 -8.97
C ALA A 157 9.69 1.00 -9.40
N LYS A 158 10.57 1.63 -8.60
CA LYS A 158 12.01 1.70 -8.89
C LYS A 158 12.75 0.39 -8.59
N ASP A 159 12.35 -0.33 -7.54
CA ASP A 159 12.92 -1.64 -7.20
C ASP A 159 11.87 -2.56 -6.53
N PRO A 160 10.97 -3.16 -7.33
CA PRO A 160 9.83 -3.90 -6.79
C PRO A 160 10.25 -5.17 -6.05
N LEU A 161 11.29 -5.86 -6.55
CA LEU A 161 11.76 -7.12 -6.00
C LEU A 161 12.33 -6.99 -4.58
N ARG A 162 12.76 -5.80 -4.18
CA ARG A 162 13.35 -5.55 -2.86
C ARG A 162 12.45 -4.73 -1.96
N VAL A 163 11.81 -3.70 -2.50
CA VAL A 163 10.95 -2.81 -1.71
C VAL A 163 9.70 -3.54 -1.23
N ILE A 164 9.01 -4.30 -2.10
CA ILE A 164 7.77 -4.98 -1.71
C ILE A 164 7.98 -5.96 -0.55
N PRO A 165 8.96 -6.89 -0.60
CA PRO A 165 9.21 -7.78 0.54
C PRO A 165 9.58 -7.05 1.83
N MET A 166 10.35 -5.95 1.77
CA MET A 166 10.69 -5.15 2.96
C MET A 166 9.44 -4.53 3.59
N MET A 167 8.50 -4.03 2.76
CA MET A 167 7.23 -3.48 3.23
C MET A 167 6.34 -4.57 3.84
N MET A 168 6.26 -5.74 3.20
CA MET A 168 5.53 -6.90 3.73
C MET A 168 6.04 -7.30 5.12
N ILE A 169 7.36 -7.35 5.32
CA ILE A 169 7.97 -7.67 6.62
C ILE A 169 7.65 -6.58 7.65
N ALA A 170 7.82 -5.31 7.31
CA ALA A 170 7.54 -4.19 8.20
C ALA A 170 6.08 -4.17 8.67
N SER A 171 5.14 -4.33 7.73
CA SER A 171 3.71 -4.34 8.01
C SER A 171 3.26 -5.57 8.76
N SER A 172 3.90 -6.72 8.52
CA SER A 172 3.72 -7.92 9.34
C SER A 172 4.10 -7.68 10.79
N ILE A 173 5.22 -6.99 11.06
CA ILE A 173 5.62 -6.64 12.43
C ILE A 173 4.55 -5.76 13.08
N SER A 174 4.07 -4.72 12.40
CA SER A 174 3.02 -3.84 12.91
C SER A 174 1.71 -4.58 13.20
N ALA A 175 1.29 -5.49 12.31
CA ALA A 175 0.09 -6.31 12.50
C ALA A 175 0.24 -7.30 13.67
N VAL A 176 1.35 -8.05 13.71
CA VAL A 176 1.65 -9.01 14.80
C VAL A 176 1.67 -8.31 16.15
N LEU A 177 2.31 -7.14 16.27
CA LEU A 177 2.35 -6.40 17.53
C LEU A 177 0.95 -5.91 17.93
N SER A 178 0.17 -5.39 16.97
CA SER A 178 -1.21 -4.94 17.23
C SER A 178 -2.11 -6.08 17.71
N TYR A 179 -1.96 -7.26 17.10
CA TYR A 179 -2.64 -8.48 17.49
C TYR A 179 -2.15 -9.01 18.86
N SER A 180 -0.85 -8.99 19.12
CA SER A 180 -0.29 -9.48 20.39
C SER A 180 -0.76 -8.65 21.59
N LEU A 181 -0.91 -7.33 21.42
CA LEU A 181 -1.41 -6.42 22.45
C LEU A 181 -2.94 -6.36 22.55
N ARG A 182 -3.66 -7.13 21.72
CA ARG A 182 -5.14 -7.15 21.68
C ARG A 182 -5.79 -5.78 21.50
N ILE A 183 -5.21 -5.00 20.61
CA ILE A 183 -5.72 -3.70 20.23
C ILE A 183 -7.01 -3.87 19.42
N GLN A 184 -7.98 -3.00 19.67
CA GLN A 184 -9.27 -2.99 19.01
C GLN A 184 -9.48 -1.65 18.33
N VAL A 185 -9.89 -1.70 17.06
CA VAL A 185 -10.14 -0.52 16.23
C VAL A 185 -11.56 -0.63 15.68
N PRO A 186 -12.50 0.26 16.09
CA PRO A 186 -13.91 0.17 15.68
C PRO A 186 -14.23 0.86 14.35
N ALA A 187 -13.25 1.54 13.74
CA ALA A 187 -13.42 2.25 12.48
C ALA A 187 -12.47 1.68 11.41
N PRO A 188 -12.96 1.41 10.18
CA PRO A 188 -12.13 0.74 9.18
C PRO A 188 -11.09 1.68 8.55
N HIS A 189 -11.44 2.97 8.39
CA HIS A 189 -10.63 3.98 7.70
C HIS A 189 -10.43 5.23 8.55
N GLY A 190 -9.36 5.97 8.28
CA GLY A 190 -9.07 7.28 8.88
C GLY A 190 -7.67 7.43 9.48
N GLY A 191 -6.84 6.37 9.45
CA GLY A 191 -5.45 6.45 9.92
C GLY A 191 -5.36 6.83 11.39
N PHE A 192 -4.55 7.83 11.72
CA PHE A 192 -4.44 8.36 13.07
C PHE A 192 -5.59 9.30 13.46
N LEU A 193 -6.47 9.68 12.53
CA LEU A 193 -7.64 10.50 12.86
C LEU A 193 -8.65 9.74 13.73
N ILE A 194 -8.64 8.40 13.68
CA ILE A 194 -9.52 7.55 14.48
C ILE A 194 -8.90 7.12 15.82
N LEU A 195 -7.72 7.64 16.20
CA LEU A 195 -7.07 7.31 17.47
C LEU A 195 -7.98 7.41 18.70
N PRO A 196 -8.86 8.43 18.84
CA PRO A 196 -9.76 8.51 19.99
C PRO A 196 -10.73 7.33 20.14
N LEU A 197 -10.95 6.57 19.06
CA LEU A 197 -11.84 5.41 19.03
C LEU A 197 -11.11 4.08 19.31
N VAL A 198 -9.78 4.08 19.27
CA VAL A 198 -8.96 2.87 19.45
C VAL A 198 -8.83 2.53 20.93
N SER A 199 -8.89 1.25 21.29
CA SER A 199 -8.82 0.83 22.70
C SER A 199 -7.53 1.23 23.42
N GLN A 200 -6.39 1.12 22.73
CA GLN A 200 -5.07 1.49 23.24
C GLN A 200 -4.31 2.31 22.18
N PRO A 201 -4.64 3.61 22.04
CA PRO A 201 -4.17 4.42 20.91
C PRO A 201 -2.66 4.58 20.88
N LEU A 202 -2.04 4.84 22.04
CA LEU A 202 -0.58 4.99 22.14
C LEU A 202 0.15 3.68 21.81
N ALA A 203 -0.34 2.54 22.34
CA ALA A 203 0.24 1.23 22.04
C ALA A 203 0.14 0.91 20.54
N TRP A 204 -0.99 1.25 19.90
CA TRP A 204 -1.20 1.00 18.48
C TRP A 204 -0.25 1.82 17.61
N VAL A 205 -0.07 3.10 17.93
CA VAL A 205 0.92 3.96 17.26
C VAL A 205 2.32 3.39 17.45
N LEU A 206 2.68 2.92 18.65
CA LEU A 206 3.97 2.29 18.90
C LEU A 206 4.17 1.00 18.08
N CYS A 207 3.14 0.15 17.92
CA CYS A 207 3.19 -1.03 17.05
C CYS A 207 3.46 -0.66 15.58
N ILE A 208 2.77 0.38 15.09
CA ILE A 208 2.94 0.89 13.72
C ILE A 208 4.34 1.46 13.55
N LEU A 209 4.80 2.30 14.48
CA LEU A 209 6.12 2.90 14.45
C LEU A 209 7.24 1.86 14.59
N ALA A 210 7.05 0.81 15.38
CA ALA A 210 8.03 -0.26 15.52
C ALA A 210 8.24 -0.99 14.19
N GLY A 211 7.17 -1.44 13.53
CA GLY A 211 7.28 -2.05 12.21
C GLY A 211 7.80 -1.08 11.15
N SER A 212 7.36 0.18 11.19
CA SER A 212 7.83 1.23 10.29
C SER A 212 9.32 1.54 10.46
N ALA A 213 9.83 1.56 11.69
CA ALA A 213 11.24 1.75 12.00
C ALA A 213 12.08 0.56 11.53
N CYS A 214 11.62 -0.68 11.75
CA CYS A 214 12.28 -1.88 11.22
C CYS A 214 12.39 -1.82 9.68
N GLY A 215 11.29 -1.52 9.00
CA GLY A 215 11.29 -1.35 7.54
C GLY A 215 12.19 -0.20 7.08
N ALA A 216 12.20 0.92 7.81
CA ALA A 216 13.00 2.08 7.47
C ALA A 216 14.50 1.79 7.57
N VAL A 217 14.91 1.04 8.59
CA VAL A 217 16.29 0.55 8.73
C VAL A 217 16.64 -0.40 7.58
N MET A 218 15.77 -1.36 7.25
CA MET A 218 16.00 -2.30 6.14
C MET A 218 16.16 -1.57 4.80
N LEU A 219 15.21 -0.70 4.46
CA LEU A 219 15.22 0.07 3.21
C LEU A 219 16.38 1.06 3.17
N GLY A 220 16.60 1.80 4.26
CA GLY A 220 17.65 2.81 4.37
C GLY A 220 19.06 2.21 4.24
N LEU A 221 19.35 1.12 4.96
CA LEU A 221 20.63 0.42 4.86
C LEU A 221 20.87 -0.13 3.46
N TRP A 222 19.84 -0.72 2.85
CA TRP A 222 19.93 -1.22 1.48
C TRP A 222 20.23 -0.11 0.46
N ARG A 223 19.55 1.04 0.57
CA ARG A 223 19.79 2.20 -0.29
C ARG A 223 21.19 2.78 -0.11
N LEU A 224 21.66 2.91 1.13
CA LEU A 224 23.04 3.34 1.41
C LEU A 224 24.08 2.40 0.81
N TRP A 225 23.86 1.09 0.92
CA TRP A 225 24.73 0.08 0.31
C TRP A 225 24.73 0.17 -1.21
N ALA A 226 23.55 0.33 -1.83
CA ALA A 226 23.41 0.45 -3.27
C ALA A 226 24.14 1.69 -3.82
N VAL A 227 24.01 2.84 -3.17
CA VAL A 227 24.72 4.07 -3.53
C VAL A 227 26.24 3.88 -3.42
N ARG A 228 26.73 3.29 -2.32
CA ARG A 228 28.16 3.01 -2.12
C ARG A 228 28.73 2.07 -3.20
N LYS A 229 28.01 1.00 -3.54
CA LYS A 229 28.45 0.06 -4.57
C LYS A 229 28.57 0.74 -5.94
N ASN A 230 27.63 1.62 -6.28
CA ASN A 230 27.67 2.36 -7.53
C ASN A 230 28.81 3.39 -7.56
N SER A 231 29.12 4.07 -6.45
CA SER A 231 30.24 5.01 -6.40
C SER A 231 31.61 4.35 -6.57
N VAL A 232 31.79 3.12 -6.08
CA VAL A 232 33.05 2.37 -6.23
C VAL A 232 33.29 1.97 -7.69
N ASN A 233 32.23 1.63 -8.43
CA ASN A 233 32.32 1.23 -9.83
C ASN A 233 32.54 2.40 -10.82
N THR A 234 32.33 3.65 -10.39
CA THR A 234 32.49 4.84 -11.24
C THR A 234 33.85 5.54 -11.10
N THR A 235 34.77 5.02 -10.29
CA THR A 235 36.14 5.58 -10.19
C THR A 235 36.90 5.26 -11.48
N PRO A 236 37.23 6.24 -12.34
CA PRO A 236 38.11 5.98 -13.47
C PRO A 236 39.49 5.65 -12.91
N VAL A 237 40.10 4.59 -13.41
CA VAL A 237 41.54 4.35 -13.25
C VAL A 237 42.25 5.61 -13.73
N ALA A 238 42.73 6.42 -12.78
CA ALA A 238 43.66 7.51 -13.08
C ALA A 238 44.85 6.87 -13.80
N LYS A 239 45.01 7.17 -15.10
CA LYS A 239 46.24 6.85 -15.83
C LYS A 239 47.38 7.62 -15.17
N ALA A 240 48.03 6.99 -14.21
CA ALA A 240 49.42 7.27 -13.88
C ALA A 240 50.26 6.84 -15.09
N GLY A 241 50.95 7.80 -15.70
CA GLY A 241 51.78 7.57 -16.88
C GLY A 241 52.39 8.86 -17.37
N GLY A 242 53.11 9.58 -16.51
CA GLY A 242 54.12 10.50 -16.98
C GLY A 242 55.33 9.70 -17.46
N GLN A 243 55.75 9.91 -18.70
CA GLN A 243 57.16 9.96 -19.12
C GLN A 243 57.28 10.22 -20.64
N ASN A 244 58.15 11.20 -20.95
CA ASN A 244 58.93 11.39 -22.18
C ASN A 244 58.24 11.72 -23.50
N ALA A 245 58.43 12.97 -23.95
CA ALA A 245 59.30 13.25 -25.11
C ALA A 245 59.63 14.74 -25.18
N ALA A 246 60.86 15.09 -24.79
CA ALA A 246 61.58 16.19 -25.39
C ALA A 246 62.20 15.66 -26.70
N LEU A 247 61.96 16.36 -27.80
CA LEU A 247 62.83 16.62 -28.98
C LEU A 247 61.96 17.14 -30.13
#